data_AF-A0A023HBK1-F1
#
_entry.id   AF-A0A023HBK1-F1
#
_cell.length_a   1.000
_cell.length_b   1.000
_cell.length_c   1.000
_cell.angle_alpha   90.00
_cell.angle_beta   90.00
_cell.angle_gamma   90.00
#
_symmetry.space_group_name_H-M   'P 1'
#
loop_
_entity.id
_entity.type
_entity.pdbx_description
1 polymer ?
#
loop_
_entity_poly.entity_id
_entity_poly.type
_entity_poly.pdbx_seq_one_letter_code
_entity_poly.pdbx_strand_id
1 'polypeptide(L)'
;MTYNKIRHLELLRRFLDFKNQGKDLYRENQNEYMELLHYRGRLEDHAFWKNRKQFVLLMDNLIHGLIDMEKFEITFSRLWKETFRADSAFQMDLKRLENLQLDPRSDGFGTLVTSVYRQFEVLEDEECTEQEVKDYVRNTLREIQPYL
;
A
#
# COMPACT_ATOMS: atom_id res chain seq x y z
N MET A 1 4.80 -2.36 -15.56
CA MET A 1 5.62 -3.52 -15.98
C MET A 1 4.93 -4.78 -15.48
N THR A 2 4.87 -5.86 -16.25
CA THR A 2 4.23 -7.11 -15.79
C THR A 2 5.03 -7.73 -14.65
N TYR A 3 4.36 -8.26 -13.62
CA TYR A 3 5.06 -8.89 -12.50
C TYR A 3 5.82 -10.15 -12.95
N ASN A 4 7.13 -10.18 -12.73
CA ASN A 4 7.99 -11.32 -13.01
C ASN A 4 8.59 -11.82 -11.70
N LYS A 5 8.05 -12.93 -11.19
CA LYS A 5 8.47 -13.51 -9.90
C LYS A 5 9.95 -13.94 -9.89
N ILE A 6 10.44 -14.54 -10.97
CA ILE A 6 11.83 -15.01 -11.06
C ILE A 6 12.77 -13.82 -10.91
N ARG A 7 12.54 -12.78 -11.72
CA ARG A 7 13.32 -11.55 -11.70
C ARG A 7 13.24 -10.82 -10.36
N HIS A 8 12.05 -10.77 -9.76
CA HIS A 8 11.88 -10.18 -8.43
C HIS A 8 12.72 -10.90 -7.36
N LEU A 9 12.71 -12.24 -7.33
CA LEU A 9 13.50 -13.02 -6.37
C LEU A 9 15.01 -12.83 -6.59
N GLU A 10 15.47 -12.75 -7.84
CA GLU A 10 16.87 -12.44 -8.17
C GLU A 10 17.30 -11.08 -7.61
N LEU A 11 16.51 -10.03 -7.87
CA LEU A 11 16.78 -8.68 -7.39
C LEU A 11 16.78 -8.60 -5.87
N LEU A 12 15.84 -9.29 -5.21
CA LEU A 12 15.76 -9.30 -3.76
C LEU A 12 16.98 -10.01 -3.13
N ARG A 13 17.42 -11.15 -3.69
CA ARG A 13 18.66 -11.82 -3.25
C ARG A 13 19.86 -10.90 -3.38
N ARG A 14 20.01 -10.26 -4.55
CA ARG A 14 21.08 -9.30 -4.81
C ARG A 14 21.03 -8.12 -3.82
N PHE A 15 19.85 -7.56 -3.57
CA PHE A 15 19.67 -6.49 -2.57
C PHE A 15 20.14 -6.91 -1.17
N LEU A 16 19.78 -8.12 -0.73
CA LEU A 16 20.20 -8.67 0.56
C LEU A 16 21.72 -8.90 0.62
N ASP A 17 22.31 -9.43 -0.44
CA ASP A 17 23.76 -9.66 -0.53
C ASP A 17 24.56 -8.35 -0.45
N PHE A 18 24.10 -7.30 -1.15
CA PHE A 18 24.72 -5.98 -1.07
C PHE A 18 24.63 -5.39 0.34
N LYS A 19 23.46 -5.50 0.98
CA LYS A 19 23.27 -5.05 2.36
C LYS A 19 24.23 -5.77 3.33
N ASN A 20 24.41 -7.08 3.17
CA ASN A 20 25.34 -7.87 3.99
C ASN A 20 26.82 -7.48 3.78
N GLN A 21 27.16 -6.96 2.60
CA GLN A 21 28.49 -6.42 2.28
C GLN A 21 28.67 -4.96 2.73
N GLY A 22 27.66 -4.33 3.34
CA GLY A 22 27.68 -2.90 3.67
C GLY A 22 27.57 -1.98 2.45
N LYS A 23 27.09 -2.50 1.32
CA LYS A 23 26.86 -1.76 0.07
C LYS A 23 25.38 -1.41 -0.08
N ASP A 24 25.11 -0.44 -0.96
CA ASP A 24 23.78 0.05 -1.27
C ASP A 24 23.45 -0.21 -2.75
N LEU A 25 22.45 -1.05 -3.02
CA LEU A 25 22.02 -1.38 -4.38
C LEU A 25 21.63 -0.12 -5.17
N TYR A 26 21.07 0.92 -4.53
CA TYR A 26 20.71 2.16 -5.20
C TYR A 26 21.92 2.86 -5.80
N ARG A 27 23.04 2.90 -5.06
CA ARG A 27 24.29 3.53 -5.50
C ARG A 27 25.02 2.70 -6.55
N GLU A 28 24.91 1.38 -6.44
CA GLU A 28 25.66 0.42 -7.25
C GLU A 28 24.96 0.11 -8.58
N ASN A 29 23.63 0.05 -8.56
CA ASN A 29 22.81 -0.17 -9.74
C ASN A 29 21.40 0.42 -9.55
N GLN A 30 21.26 1.70 -9.87
CA GLN A 30 20.00 2.42 -9.74
C GLN A 30 18.85 1.76 -10.53
N ASN A 31 19.11 1.22 -11.72
CA ASN A 31 18.06 0.59 -12.53
C ASN A 31 17.49 -0.66 -11.85
N GLU A 32 18.35 -1.53 -11.31
CA GLU A 32 17.90 -2.71 -10.56
C GLU A 32 17.18 -2.33 -9.28
N TYR A 33 17.64 -1.28 -8.60
CA TYR A 33 16.94 -0.77 -7.43
C TYR A 33 15.54 -0.25 -7.77
N MET A 34 15.40 0.54 -8.83
CA MET A 34 14.10 1.04 -9.28
C MET A 34 13.17 -0.09 -9.74
N GLU A 35 13.71 -1.12 -10.39
CA GLU A 35 12.96 -2.33 -10.76
C GLU A 35 12.46 -3.08 -9.51
N LEU A 36 13.33 -3.25 -8.50
CA LEU A 36 12.95 -3.87 -7.22
C LEU A 36 11.88 -3.05 -6.50
N LEU A 37 11.99 -1.71 -6.47
CA LEU A 37 10.96 -0.83 -5.92
C LEU A 37 9.62 -1.01 -6.64
N HIS A 38 9.62 -1.16 -7.97
CA HIS A 38 8.39 -1.41 -8.71
C HIS A 38 7.72 -2.72 -8.29
N TYR A 39 8.50 -3.79 -8.10
CA TYR A 39 7.95 -5.05 -7.59
C TYR A 39 7.39 -4.89 -6.17
N ARG A 40 8.09 -4.15 -5.28
CA ARG A 40 7.60 -3.88 -3.93
C ARG A 40 6.27 -3.12 -3.94
N GLY A 41 6.12 -2.11 -4.78
CA GLY A 41 4.84 -1.39 -4.94
C GLY A 41 3.69 -2.34 -5.32
N ARG A 42 3.94 -3.31 -6.20
CA ARG A 42 2.92 -4.31 -6.56
C ARG A 42 2.57 -5.27 -5.42
N LEU A 43 3.53 -5.61 -4.56
CA LEU A 43 3.28 -6.41 -3.37
C LEU A 43 2.42 -5.63 -2.37
N GLU A 44 2.78 -4.37 -2.15
CA GLU A 44 2.06 -3.45 -1.28
C GLU A 44 0.60 -3.31 -1.73
N ASP A 45 0.39 -2.97 -3.00
CA ASP A 45 -0.93 -2.90 -3.64
C ASP A 45 -1.76 -4.17 -3.38
N HIS A 46 -1.14 -5.34 -3.55
CA HIS A 46 -1.78 -6.62 -3.30
C HIS A 46 -2.11 -6.87 -1.82
N ALA A 47 -1.24 -6.46 -0.90
CA ALA A 47 -1.47 -6.57 0.53
C ALA A 47 -2.66 -5.73 0.97
N PHE A 48 -2.73 -4.47 0.51
CA PHE A 48 -3.89 -3.61 0.74
C PHE A 48 -5.16 -4.18 0.11
N TRP A 49 -5.07 -4.69 -1.11
CA TRP A 49 -6.22 -5.26 -1.82
C TRP A 49 -6.81 -6.51 -1.15
N LYS A 50 -6.00 -7.30 -0.44
CA LYS A 50 -6.52 -8.41 0.39
C LYS A 50 -7.45 -7.93 1.51
N ASN A 51 -7.19 -6.74 2.04
CA ASN A 51 -8.02 -6.09 3.06
C ASN A 51 -9.07 -5.12 2.47
N ARG A 52 -9.26 -5.08 1.15
CA ARG A 52 -10.10 -4.08 0.46
C ARG A 52 -11.49 -3.92 1.03
N LYS A 53 -12.15 -5.02 1.41
CA LYS A 53 -13.51 -4.98 1.97
C LYS A 53 -13.57 -4.19 3.27
N GLN A 54 -12.54 -4.28 4.10
CA GLN A 54 -12.47 -3.55 5.37
C GLN A 54 -12.21 -2.07 5.12
N PHE A 55 -11.31 -1.73 4.20
CA PHE A 55 -11.07 -0.34 3.80
C PHE A 55 -12.34 0.31 3.22
N VAL A 56 -13.02 -0.37 2.29
CA VAL A 56 -14.27 0.12 1.71
C VAL A 56 -15.35 0.28 2.77
N LEU A 57 -15.49 -0.67 3.69
CA LEU A 57 -16.47 -0.58 4.77
C LEU A 57 -16.23 0.65 5.66
N LEU A 58 -14.98 0.93 6.04
CA LEU A 58 -14.65 2.12 6.84
C LEU A 58 -14.97 3.42 6.08
N MET A 59 -14.59 3.49 4.80
CA MET A 59 -14.90 4.64 3.97
C MET A 59 -16.41 4.84 3.81
N ASP A 60 -17.16 3.77 3.54
CA ASP A 60 -18.61 3.82 3.37
C ASP A 60 -19.33 4.24 4.67
N ASN A 61 -18.89 3.71 5.81
CA ASN A 61 -19.41 4.10 7.12
C ASN A 61 -19.20 5.60 7.40
N LEU A 62 -18.07 6.18 7.01
CA LEU A 62 -17.84 7.63 7.14
C LEU A 62 -18.81 8.41 6.25
N ILE A 63 -18.95 8.03 4.97
CA ILE A 63 -19.80 8.75 4.00
C ILE A 63 -21.27 8.73 4.41
N HIS A 64 -21.74 7.64 5.01
CA HIS A 64 -23.12 7.49 5.48
C HIS A 64 -23.32 7.99 6.92
N GLY A 65 -22.30 8.58 7.56
CA GLY A 65 -22.40 9.11 8.92
C GLY A 65 -22.59 8.05 10.00
N LEU A 66 -22.23 6.80 9.73
CA LEU A 66 -22.27 5.69 10.70
C LEU A 66 -21.09 5.75 11.69
N ILE A 67 -20.01 6.41 11.31
CA ILE A 67 -18.89 6.78 12.17
C ILE A 67 -18.52 8.26 11.92
N ASP A 68 -18.02 8.92 12.94
CA ASP A 68 -17.46 10.27 12.84
C ASP A 68 -16.02 10.24 12.29
N MET A 69 -15.44 11.43 12.09
CA MET A 69 -14.10 11.57 11.54
C MET A 69 -13.03 10.97 12.45
N GLU A 70 -13.09 11.26 13.76
CA GLU A 70 -12.13 10.74 14.74
C GLU A 70 -12.10 9.21 14.73
N LYS A 71 -13.26 8.55 14.79
CA LYS A 71 -13.34 7.09 14.76
C LYS A 71 -12.89 6.53 13.43
N PHE A 72 -13.20 7.19 12.31
CA PHE A 72 -12.70 6.80 11.00
C PHE A 72 -11.17 6.86 10.96
N GLU A 73 -10.58 7.98 11.33
CA GLU A 73 -9.13 8.20 11.32
C GLU A 73 -8.39 7.15 12.13
N ILE A 74 -8.81 6.92 13.39
CA ILE A 74 -8.18 5.93 14.29
C ILE A 74 -8.26 4.53 13.68
N THR A 75 -9.45 4.11 13.24
CA THR A 75 -9.67 2.73 12.77
C THR A 75 -9.03 2.47 11.41
N PHE A 76 -9.10 3.44 10.50
CA PHE A 76 -8.48 3.38 9.18
C PHE A 76 -6.95 3.38 9.31
N SER A 77 -6.39 4.28 10.12
CA SER A 77 -4.96 4.34 10.40
C SER A 77 -4.42 3.04 10.98
N ARG A 78 -5.16 2.41 11.90
CA ARG A 78 -4.78 1.11 12.45
C ARG A 78 -4.74 0.03 11.37
N LEU A 79 -5.80 -0.09 10.57
CA LEU A 79 -5.87 -1.07 9.49
C LEU A 79 -4.75 -0.86 8.45
N TRP A 80 -4.48 0.39 8.11
CA TRP A 80 -3.39 0.77 7.21
C TRP A 80 -2.03 0.33 7.76
N LYS A 81 -1.72 0.71 9.01
CA LYS A 81 -0.45 0.40 9.68
C LYS A 81 -0.24 -1.11 9.85
N GLU A 82 -1.28 -1.86 10.20
CA GLU A 82 -1.24 -3.32 10.32
C GLU A 82 -0.96 -3.98 8.97
N THR A 83 -1.64 -3.52 7.91
CA THR A 83 -1.43 -4.01 6.54
C THR A 83 -0.01 -3.73 6.05
N PHE A 84 0.47 -2.50 6.22
CA PHE A 84 1.81 -2.07 5.82
C PHE A 84 2.92 -2.85 6.54
N ARG A 85 2.77 -3.07 7.86
CA ARG A 85 3.74 -3.87 8.65
C ARG A 85 3.78 -5.32 8.20
N ALA A 86 2.61 -5.92 7.96
CA ALA A 86 2.51 -7.30 7.49
C ALA A 86 3.15 -7.47 6.10
N ASP A 87 2.94 -6.50 5.22
CA ASP A 87 3.57 -6.47 3.90
C ASP A 87 5.10 -6.26 3.99
N SER A 88 5.57 -5.27 4.75
CA SER A 88 7.00 -5.00 4.93
C SER A 88 7.78 -6.23 5.41
N ALA A 89 7.20 -7.02 6.32
CA ALA A 89 7.78 -8.28 6.77
C ALA A 89 7.76 -9.35 5.65
N PHE A 90 6.70 -9.40 4.85
CA PHE A 90 6.55 -10.33 3.74
C PHE A 90 7.50 -10.03 2.56
N GLN A 91 7.73 -8.76 2.22
CA GLN A 91 8.61 -8.33 1.13
C GLN A 91 10.07 -8.80 1.30
N MET A 92 10.48 -9.11 2.53
CA MET A 92 11.83 -9.58 2.85
C MET A 92 11.93 -11.11 2.95
N ASP A 93 10.82 -11.83 2.83
CA ASP A 93 10.76 -13.29 2.97
C ASP A 93 10.75 -13.98 1.60
N LEU A 94 11.95 -14.37 1.15
CA LEU A 94 12.15 -15.07 -0.12
C LEU A 94 11.28 -16.33 -0.25
N LYS A 95 11.12 -17.12 0.82
CA LYS A 95 10.36 -18.39 0.78
C LYS A 95 8.87 -18.14 0.61
N ARG A 96 8.34 -17.12 1.29
CA ARG A 96 6.93 -16.76 1.15
C ARG A 96 6.63 -16.16 -0.22
N LEU A 97 7.58 -15.41 -0.80
CA LEU A 97 7.46 -14.84 -2.14
C LEU A 97 7.47 -15.90 -3.26
N GLU A 98 8.18 -17.02 -3.08
CA GLU A 98 8.17 -18.12 -4.06
C GLU A 98 6.77 -18.68 -4.33
N ASN A 99 5.90 -18.67 -3.31
CA ASN A 99 4.53 -19.17 -3.38
C ASN A 99 3.48 -18.08 -3.66
N LEU A 100 3.92 -16.83 -3.88
CA LEU A 100 3.00 -15.72 -4.11
C LEU A 100 2.33 -15.82 -5.48
N GLN A 101 1.03 -15.57 -5.49
CA GLN A 101 0.25 -15.26 -6.67
C GLN A 101 -0.37 -13.87 -6.49
N LEU A 102 -0.01 -12.95 -7.38
CA LEU A 102 -0.60 -11.62 -7.42
C LEU A 102 -1.90 -11.65 -8.23
N ASP A 103 -2.91 -10.95 -7.73
CA ASP A 103 -4.12 -10.68 -8.48
C ASP A 103 -3.93 -9.38 -9.27
N PRO A 104 -4.05 -9.37 -10.61
CA PRO A 104 -3.89 -8.16 -11.41
C PRO A 104 -4.84 -7.03 -11.00
N ARG A 105 -5.99 -7.36 -10.41
CA ARG A 105 -6.95 -6.36 -9.90
C ARG A 105 -6.42 -5.54 -8.74
N SER A 106 -5.31 -5.93 -8.11
CA SER A 106 -4.76 -5.15 -7.00
C SER A 106 -3.92 -3.95 -7.43
N ASP A 107 -3.44 -3.91 -8.68
CA ASP A 107 -2.50 -2.89 -9.20
C ASP A 107 -3.07 -1.47 -9.06
N GLY A 108 -2.50 -0.65 -8.18
CA GLY A 108 -2.95 0.72 -7.85
C GLY A 108 -3.83 0.84 -6.60
N PHE A 109 -4.32 -0.25 -6.02
CA PHE A 109 -5.24 -0.19 -4.87
C PHE A 109 -4.59 0.40 -3.63
N GLY A 110 -3.37 0.00 -3.31
CA GLY A 110 -2.63 0.49 -2.16
C GLY A 110 -2.38 1.99 -2.27
N THR A 111 -2.12 2.48 -3.48
CA THR A 111 -1.95 3.93 -3.74
C THR A 111 -3.20 4.74 -3.38
N LEU A 112 -4.39 4.27 -3.76
CA LEU A 112 -5.65 4.95 -3.45
C LEU A 112 -5.90 5.00 -1.93
N VAL A 113 -5.72 3.86 -1.25
CA VAL A 113 -5.91 3.76 0.21
C VAL A 113 -4.88 4.58 0.97
N THR A 114 -3.62 4.59 0.53
CA THR A 114 -2.55 5.40 1.13
C THR A 114 -2.81 6.89 0.93
N SER A 115 -3.39 7.29 -0.19
CA SER A 115 -3.74 8.71 -0.40
C SER A 115 -4.85 9.18 0.55
N VAL A 116 -5.81 8.31 0.89
CA VAL A 116 -6.79 8.58 1.96
C VAL A 116 -6.12 8.73 3.31
N TYR A 117 -5.23 7.79 3.67
CA TYR A 117 -4.49 7.85 4.94
C TYR A 117 -3.70 9.17 5.08
N ARG A 118 -3.09 9.65 3.99
CA ARG A 118 -2.36 10.93 3.97
C ARG A 118 -3.25 12.16 4.18
N GLN A 119 -4.56 12.07 3.92
CA GLN A 119 -5.45 13.19 4.22
C GLN A 119 -5.54 13.48 5.72
N PHE A 120 -5.21 12.52 6.58
CA PHE A 120 -5.18 12.74 8.03
C PHE A 120 -4.05 13.69 8.42
N GLU A 121 -2.88 13.55 7.80
CA GLU A 121 -1.75 14.48 8.01
C GLU A 121 -2.12 15.91 7.59
N VAL A 122 -2.77 16.05 6.42
CA VAL A 122 -3.26 17.35 5.92
C VAL A 122 -4.34 17.96 6.84
N LEU A 123 -5.20 17.13 7.43
CA LEU A 123 -6.21 17.57 8.39
C LEU A 123 -5.59 17.99 9.73
N GLU A 124 -4.61 17.22 10.24
CA GLU A 124 -3.85 17.55 11.45
C GLU A 124 -3.07 18.86 11.32
N ASP A 125 -2.54 19.14 10.12
CA ASP A 125 -1.86 20.40 9.80
C ASP A 125 -2.83 21.58 9.55
N GLU A 126 -4.14 21.38 9.75
CA GLU A 126 -5.20 22.36 9.52
C GLU A 126 -5.24 22.91 8.08
N GLU A 127 -4.66 22.17 7.11
CA GLU A 127 -4.63 22.52 5.70
C GLU A 127 -5.91 22.12 4.94
N CYS A 128 -6.75 21.30 5.56
CA CYS A 128 -8.08 20.96 5.05
C CYS A 128 -9.11 20.80 6.18
N THR A 129 -10.38 20.73 5.80
CA THR A 129 -11.51 20.50 6.69
C THR A 129 -11.94 19.04 6.68
N GLU A 130 -12.64 18.59 7.72
CA GLU A 130 -13.23 17.25 7.74
C GLU A 130 -14.16 16.99 6.54
N GLN A 131 -14.84 18.04 6.06
CA GLN A 131 -15.74 17.93 4.91
C GLN A 131 -14.96 17.67 3.62
N GLU A 132 -13.81 18.31 3.42
CA GLU A 132 -12.93 18.06 2.29
C GLU A 132 -12.36 16.63 2.32
N VAL A 133 -11.99 16.13 3.50
CA VAL A 133 -11.58 14.72 3.66
C VAL A 133 -12.73 13.76 3.31
N LYS A 134 -13.96 14.04 3.77
CA LYS A 134 -15.14 13.24 3.39
C LYS A 134 -15.39 13.25 1.88
N ASP A 135 -15.23 14.39 1.23
CA ASP A 135 -15.38 14.50 -0.22
C ASP A 135 -14.28 13.73 -0.95
N TYR A 136 -13.03 13.79 -0.46
CA TYR A 136 -11.92 12.99 -0.96
C TYR A 136 -12.18 11.48 -0.83
N VAL A 137 -12.65 11.03 0.33
CA VAL A 137 -13.02 9.63 0.58
C VAL A 137 -14.12 9.18 -0.37
N ARG A 138 -15.14 10.03 -0.61
CA ARG A 138 -16.22 9.73 -1.55
C ARG A 138 -15.72 9.54 -2.98
N ASN A 139 -14.78 10.38 -3.42
CA ASN A 139 -14.17 10.25 -4.74
C ASN A 139 -13.32 8.98 -4.83
N THR A 140 -12.51 8.71 -3.80
CA THR A 140 -11.70 7.48 -3.73
C THR A 140 -12.57 6.22 -3.78
N LEU A 141 -13.72 6.20 -3.10
CA LEU A 141 -14.67 5.07 -3.15
C LEU A 141 -15.19 4.78 -4.56
N ARG A 142 -15.35 5.82 -5.39
CA ARG A 142 -15.75 5.67 -6.81
C ARG A 142 -14.59 5.09 -7.62
N GLU A 143 -13.38 5.57 -7.39
CA GLU A 143 -12.16 5.09 -8.06
C GLU A 143 -11.80 3.65 -7.67
N ILE A 144 -12.19 3.21 -6.48
CA ILE A 144 -11.95 1.84 -5.99
C ILE A 144 -12.92 0.80 -6.59
N GLN A 145 -14.05 1.19 -7.20
CA GLN A 145 -15.02 0.23 -7.74
C GLN A 145 -14.44 -0.85 -8.68
N PRO A 146 -13.51 -0.53 -9.61
CA PRO A 146 -12.89 -1.54 -10.49
C PRO A 146 -12.06 -2.61 -9.75
N TYR A 147 -11.72 -2.37 -8.48
CA TYR A 147 -10.89 -3.25 -7.67
C TYR A 147 -11.70 -4.27 -6.86
N LEU A 148 -13.03 -4.18 -6.83
CA LEU A 148 -13.90 -4.99 -5.96
C LEU A 148 -14.26 -6.34 -6.58
#